data_AF-A0A953Y6Y7-F1
#
_entry.id   AF-A0A953Y6Y7-F1
#
_cell.length_a   1.000
_cell.length_b   1.000
_cell.length_c   1.000
_cell.angle_alpha   90.00
_cell.angle_beta   90.00
_cell.angle_gamma   90.00
#
_symmetry.space_group_name_H-M   'P 1'
#
loop_
_entity.id
_entity.type
_entity.pdbx_description
1 polymer ?
#
loop_
_entity_poly.entity_id
_entity_poly.type
_entity_poly.pdbx_seq_one_letter_code
_entity_poly.pdbx_strand_id
1 'polypeptide(L)'
;MTAELLRVPPARDQAVEVALIEVALEIYAAERARALSEPADVFAARYAGLADLAMPIVVTGVADEDATVRARFEAVRDRSLAAALERLASDDPQQRSLGEATLLRWGPIAKERLAAVEGATARRVERWIDFGLDGELVLRLGHDFAGYAELAYRERRARVIELERLGGEEAIPALRALLEVEPSLEVRALAAIGLFRLGDRTGAEWLAEHRLELPQGELSARELAAIHMDQGLRYLKLKRLERAEREFQRVIEFEPDNEVAWYNLACTYARWGRSDEAFAHLEAAASRGFVDVKHIREDPDLTSLHDDPRFEALLERLAAGSEADESDKERDR
;
A
#
# COMPACT_ATOMS: atom_id res chain seq x y z
N MET A 1 -2.02 26.05 8.05
CA MET A 1 -3.42 26.45 8.36
C MET A 1 -4.28 25.20 8.55
N THR A 2 -3.77 24.28 9.37
CA THR A 2 -4.19 22.87 9.46
C THR A 2 -4.69 22.52 10.87
N ALA A 3 -4.97 23.51 11.73
CA ALA A 3 -5.14 23.28 13.16
C ALA A 3 -6.37 23.98 13.80
N GLU A 4 -7.18 24.73 13.04
CA GLU A 4 -8.38 25.40 13.60
C GLU A 4 -9.70 24.71 13.25
N LEU A 5 -9.70 23.68 12.39
CA LEU A 5 -10.91 22.91 12.03
C LEU A 5 -11.15 21.66 12.89
N LEU A 6 -10.30 21.39 13.88
CA LEU A 6 -10.35 20.20 14.74
C LEU A 6 -10.34 20.55 16.24
N ARG A 7 -11.19 21.51 16.65
CA ARG A 7 -11.57 21.65 18.06
C ARG A 7 -13.05 21.32 18.22
N VAL A 8 -13.35 20.05 18.44
CA VAL A 8 -14.65 19.63 18.99
C VAL A 8 -14.61 19.95 20.49
N PRO A 9 -15.45 20.87 21.02
CA PRO A 9 -15.42 21.24 22.44
C PRO A 9 -15.96 20.09 23.31
N PRO A 10 -15.59 20.03 24.62
CA PRO A 10 -16.15 19.03 25.52
C PRO A 10 -17.64 19.32 25.75
N ALA A 11 -18.48 18.33 25.42
CA ALA A 11 -19.94 18.42 25.47
C ALA A 11 -20.45 18.80 26.88
N ARG A 12 -21.38 19.75 26.95
CA ARG A 12 -22.08 20.07 28.21
C ARG A 12 -23.60 20.22 28.13
N ASP A 13 -24.28 20.24 26.97
CA ASP A 13 -25.76 20.10 26.96
C ASP A 13 -26.41 19.76 25.60
N GLN A 14 -27.59 19.15 25.69
CA GLN A 14 -28.19 18.13 24.79
C GLN A 14 -28.75 18.58 23.42
N ALA A 15 -28.71 19.87 23.08
CA ALA A 15 -29.27 20.38 21.82
C ALA A 15 -28.21 20.65 20.73
N VAL A 16 -26.92 20.60 21.10
CA VAL A 16 -25.84 21.23 20.32
C VAL A 16 -25.43 20.47 19.04
N GLU A 17 -25.53 19.14 18.97
CA GLU A 17 -25.29 18.42 17.70
C GLU A 17 -26.56 17.89 17.03
N VAL A 18 -27.74 18.28 17.54
CA VAL A 18 -29.00 18.19 16.79
C VAL A 18 -28.96 19.10 15.56
N ALA A 19 -28.21 20.21 15.66
CA ALA A 19 -28.10 21.31 14.71
C ALA A 19 -27.03 21.10 13.60
N LEU A 20 -25.96 20.33 13.82
CA LEU A 20 -24.96 20.04 12.76
C LEU A 20 -25.51 19.07 11.69
N ILE A 21 -26.51 18.28 12.08
CA ILE A 21 -27.24 17.34 11.26
C ILE A 21 -28.32 18.01 10.41
N GLU A 22 -28.93 19.13 10.84
CA GLU A 22 -29.85 19.89 9.98
C GLU A 22 -29.09 20.82 9.00
N VAL A 23 -27.97 21.40 9.43
CA VAL A 23 -27.14 22.37 8.69
C VAL A 23 -26.57 21.84 7.36
N ALA A 24 -26.21 20.55 7.26
CA ALA A 24 -25.78 19.98 5.98
C ALA A 24 -26.96 19.60 5.06
N LEU A 25 -28.13 19.30 5.63
CA LEU A 25 -29.34 18.90 4.91
C LEU A 25 -30.02 20.06 4.15
N GLU A 26 -29.86 21.34 4.55
CA GLU A 26 -30.46 22.52 3.87
C GLU A 26 -29.54 23.22 2.86
N ILE A 27 -28.21 23.24 3.08
CA ILE A 27 -27.23 23.82 2.13
C ILE A 27 -27.21 23.02 0.81
N TYR A 28 -27.36 21.70 0.90
CA TYR A 28 -27.52 20.84 -0.28
C TYR A 28 -28.87 21.03 -1.00
N ALA A 29 -29.92 21.52 -0.31
CA ALA A 29 -31.25 21.72 -0.87
C ALA A 29 -31.46 23.10 -1.56
N ALA A 30 -30.76 24.17 -1.15
CA ALA A 30 -30.87 25.54 -1.72
C ALA A 30 -29.98 25.81 -2.96
N GLU A 31 -28.82 25.15 -3.10
CA GLU A 31 -27.97 25.26 -4.29
C GLU A 31 -28.45 24.36 -5.45
N ARG A 32 -29.20 23.29 -5.11
CA ARG A 32 -30.09 22.56 -6.01
C ARG A 32 -31.13 23.47 -6.70
N ALA A 33 -31.38 24.70 -6.25
CA ALA A 33 -32.23 25.70 -6.92
C ALA A 33 -31.47 26.76 -7.75
N ARG A 34 -30.14 26.92 -7.58
CA ARG A 34 -29.27 27.90 -8.29
C ARG A 34 -28.42 27.27 -9.41
N ALA A 35 -28.20 25.96 -9.36
CA ALA A 35 -27.59 25.14 -10.42
C ALA A 35 -28.31 25.20 -11.79
N LEU A 36 -29.36 26.02 -11.93
CA LEU A 36 -30.00 26.34 -13.19
C LEU A 36 -29.22 27.39 -14.02
N SER A 37 -28.00 27.83 -13.63
CA SER A 37 -27.32 28.96 -14.30
C SER A 37 -25.77 29.00 -14.39
N GLU A 38 -25.00 27.97 -14.00
CA GLU A 38 -23.52 28.00 -14.12
C GLU A 38 -22.90 26.78 -14.86
N PRO A 39 -21.72 26.92 -15.51
CA PRO A 39 -21.02 25.84 -16.23
C PRO A 39 -20.46 24.72 -15.31
N ALA A 40 -20.49 23.49 -15.82
CA ALA A 40 -20.33 22.24 -15.04
C ALA A 40 -18.92 21.98 -14.47
N ASP A 41 -17.88 22.49 -15.12
CA ASP A 41 -16.46 22.29 -14.79
C ASP A 41 -16.01 23.08 -13.56
N VAL A 42 -16.51 24.31 -13.40
CA VAL A 42 -16.24 25.17 -12.23
C VAL A 42 -16.95 24.64 -10.98
N PHE A 43 -18.15 24.08 -11.16
CA PHE A 43 -18.92 23.46 -10.08
C PHE A 43 -18.23 22.21 -9.54
N ALA A 44 -17.72 21.34 -10.42
CA ALA A 44 -17.06 20.09 -10.04
C ALA A 44 -15.78 20.30 -9.21
N ALA A 45 -14.92 21.25 -9.60
CA ALA A 45 -13.64 21.53 -8.93
C ALA A 45 -13.80 22.07 -7.49
N ARG A 46 -14.89 22.79 -7.21
CA ARG A 46 -15.15 23.40 -5.88
C ARG A 46 -15.77 22.42 -4.87
N TYR A 47 -16.42 21.36 -5.34
CA TYR A 47 -17.25 20.48 -4.51
C TYR A 47 -16.64 19.11 -4.18
N ALA A 48 -15.54 18.71 -4.81
CA ALA A 48 -14.82 17.49 -4.43
C ALA A 48 -14.51 17.47 -2.91
N GLY A 49 -14.04 18.59 -2.34
CA GLY A 49 -13.66 18.65 -0.91
C GLY A 49 -14.79 18.79 0.12
N LEU A 50 -16.03 19.08 -0.28
CA LEU A 50 -17.12 19.36 0.69
C LEU A 50 -17.80 18.08 1.20
N ALA A 51 -17.88 17.06 0.35
CA ALA A 51 -18.27 15.70 0.76
C ALA A 51 -17.21 15.05 1.64
N ASP A 52 -15.93 15.33 1.38
CA ASP A 52 -14.79 14.86 2.16
C ASP A 52 -14.75 15.47 3.57
N LEU A 53 -15.34 16.66 3.75
CA LEU A 53 -15.50 17.30 5.06
C LEU A 53 -16.70 16.77 5.85
N ALA A 54 -17.79 16.39 5.18
CA ALA A 54 -19.03 15.95 5.85
C ALA A 54 -18.97 14.48 6.29
N MET A 55 -18.28 13.61 5.55
CA MET A 55 -18.24 12.16 5.83
C MET A 55 -17.60 11.82 7.18
N PRO A 56 -16.42 12.38 7.56
CA PRO A 56 -15.81 12.11 8.85
C PRO A 56 -16.68 12.56 10.03
N ILE A 57 -17.44 13.64 9.86
CA ILE A 57 -18.37 14.16 10.86
C ILE A 57 -19.53 13.18 11.07
N VAL A 58 -20.14 12.69 9.98
CA VAL A 58 -21.23 11.71 10.10
C VAL A 58 -20.76 10.38 10.68
N VAL A 59 -19.57 9.89 10.29
CA VAL A 59 -18.97 8.67 10.87
C VAL A 59 -18.71 8.83 12.36
N THR A 60 -18.19 9.98 12.77
CA THR A 60 -17.95 10.31 14.19
C THR A 60 -19.26 10.32 14.98
N GLY A 61 -20.31 10.95 14.43
CA GLY A 61 -21.63 11.00 15.07
C GLY A 61 -22.36 9.66 15.17
N VAL A 62 -22.12 8.72 14.24
CA VAL A 62 -22.64 7.33 14.35
C VAL A 62 -21.93 6.54 15.46
N ALA A 63 -20.68 6.89 15.80
CA ALA A 63 -19.93 6.26 16.88
C ALA A 63 -20.24 6.86 18.27
N ASP A 64 -21.09 7.89 18.35
CA ASP A 64 -21.43 8.58 19.60
C ASP A 64 -22.17 7.65 20.58
N GLU A 65 -21.86 7.74 21.88
CA GLU A 65 -22.44 6.91 22.94
C GLU A 65 -23.90 7.26 23.25
N ASP A 66 -24.36 8.49 22.96
CA ASP A 66 -25.76 8.90 23.11
C ASP A 66 -26.62 8.33 21.97
N ALA A 67 -27.56 7.45 22.34
CA ALA A 67 -28.45 6.77 21.39
C ALA A 67 -29.32 7.73 20.55
N THR A 68 -29.63 8.92 21.07
CA THR A 68 -30.41 9.95 20.37
C THR A 68 -29.57 10.66 19.31
N VAL A 69 -28.31 10.96 19.64
CA VAL A 69 -27.35 11.55 18.70
C VAL A 69 -27.04 10.56 17.58
N ARG A 70 -26.71 9.32 17.94
CA ARG A 70 -26.46 8.22 17.00
C ARG A 70 -27.60 8.01 16.02
N ALA A 71 -28.84 7.90 16.50
CA ALA A 71 -30.01 7.66 15.65
C ALA A 71 -30.23 8.77 14.60
N ARG A 72 -29.86 10.02 14.92
CA ARG A 72 -29.99 11.15 13.98
C ARG A 72 -28.95 11.09 12.87
N PHE A 73 -27.70 10.73 13.17
CA PHE A 73 -26.66 10.55 12.17
C PHE A 73 -26.93 9.33 11.27
N GLU A 74 -27.44 8.23 11.85
CA GLU A 74 -27.90 7.06 11.08
C GLU A 74 -29.01 7.42 10.07
N ALA A 75 -29.95 8.29 10.46
CA ALA A 75 -31.00 8.76 9.57
C ALA A 75 -30.47 9.58 8.38
N VAL A 76 -29.41 10.37 8.56
CA VAL A 76 -28.76 11.11 7.46
C VAL A 76 -28.04 10.17 6.50
N ARG A 77 -27.24 9.24 7.06
CA ARG A 77 -26.56 8.18 6.30
C ARG A 77 -27.54 7.41 5.43
N ASP A 78 -28.63 6.92 6.02
CA ASP A 78 -29.60 6.08 5.34
C ASP A 78 -30.31 6.81 4.19
N ARG A 79 -30.65 8.11 4.38
CA ARG A 79 -31.19 8.94 3.28
C ARG A 79 -30.17 9.16 2.17
N SER A 80 -28.91 9.41 2.51
CA SER A 80 -27.84 9.59 1.51
C SER A 80 -27.63 8.33 0.68
N LEU A 81 -27.63 7.15 1.31
CA LEU A 81 -27.47 5.87 0.63
C LEU A 81 -28.68 5.57 -0.27
N ALA A 82 -29.90 5.81 0.21
CA ALA A 82 -31.11 5.64 -0.61
C ALA A 82 -31.08 6.50 -1.88
N ALA A 83 -30.74 7.79 -1.75
CA ALA A 83 -30.62 8.69 -2.90
C ALA A 83 -29.50 8.26 -3.87
N ALA A 84 -28.40 7.68 -3.37
CA ALA A 84 -27.33 7.17 -4.22
C ALA A 84 -27.75 5.93 -5.01
N LEU A 85 -28.56 5.03 -4.41
CA LEU A 85 -29.12 3.86 -5.10
C LEU A 85 -30.13 4.25 -6.19
N GLU A 86 -30.99 5.24 -5.93
CA GLU A 86 -31.91 5.79 -6.94
C GLU A 86 -31.13 6.35 -8.14
N ARG A 87 -30.06 7.10 -7.87
CA ARG A 87 -29.16 7.63 -8.90
C ARG A 87 -28.45 6.55 -9.70
N LEU A 88 -28.04 5.45 -9.04
CA LEU A 88 -27.42 4.31 -9.69
C LEU A 88 -28.34 3.63 -10.72
N ALA A 89 -29.66 3.67 -10.48
CA ALA A 89 -30.67 3.13 -11.38
C ALA A 89 -31.10 4.10 -12.50
N SER A 90 -30.59 5.33 -12.51
CA SER A 90 -30.94 6.34 -13.51
C SER A 90 -30.38 6.01 -14.91
N ASP A 91 -31.11 6.35 -15.96
CA ASP A 91 -30.60 6.27 -17.34
C ASP A 91 -29.53 7.33 -17.64
N ASP A 92 -29.49 8.42 -16.87
CA ASP A 92 -28.51 9.50 -16.99
C ASP A 92 -27.12 9.06 -16.48
N PRO A 93 -26.08 9.00 -17.35
CA PRO A 93 -24.73 8.64 -16.95
C PRO A 93 -24.14 9.52 -15.83
N GLN A 94 -24.47 10.81 -15.80
CA GLN A 94 -23.97 11.72 -14.76
C GLN A 94 -24.59 11.38 -13.40
N GLN A 95 -25.89 11.11 -13.35
CA GLN A 95 -26.54 10.67 -12.12
C GLN A 95 -25.95 9.34 -11.64
N ARG A 96 -25.73 8.38 -12.54
CA ARG A 96 -25.09 7.10 -12.17
C ARG A 96 -23.71 7.31 -11.56
N SER A 97 -22.86 8.11 -12.20
CA SER A 97 -21.52 8.43 -11.68
C SER A 97 -21.56 9.09 -10.29
N LEU A 98 -22.50 10.01 -10.06
CA LEU A 98 -22.71 10.63 -8.74
C LEU A 98 -23.19 9.61 -7.69
N GLY A 99 -24.03 8.66 -8.08
CA GLY A 99 -24.44 7.53 -7.25
C GLY A 99 -23.26 6.65 -6.85
N GLU A 100 -22.46 6.20 -7.83
CA GLU A 100 -21.27 5.37 -7.64
C GLU A 100 -20.25 6.04 -6.72
N ALA A 101 -19.92 7.32 -6.97
CA ALA A 101 -18.99 8.09 -6.13
C ALA A 101 -19.49 8.24 -4.68
N THR A 102 -20.80 8.36 -4.50
CA THR A 102 -21.39 8.45 -3.16
C THR A 102 -21.30 7.11 -2.43
N LEU A 103 -21.61 6.00 -3.10
CA LEU A 103 -21.51 4.66 -2.52
C LEU A 103 -20.06 4.31 -2.17
N LEU A 104 -19.10 4.67 -3.03
CA LEU A 104 -17.67 4.51 -2.76
C LEU A 104 -17.21 5.22 -1.48
N ARG A 105 -17.64 6.47 -1.29
CA ARG A 105 -17.33 7.24 -0.07
C ARG A 105 -17.89 6.60 1.20
N TRP A 106 -19.05 5.97 1.12
CA TRP A 106 -19.65 5.25 2.25
C TRP A 106 -19.02 3.87 2.50
N GLY A 107 -18.20 3.39 1.56
CA GLY A 107 -17.34 2.24 1.76
C GLY A 107 -18.13 0.97 2.14
N PRO A 108 -17.67 0.21 3.15
CA PRO A 108 -18.32 -1.03 3.59
C PRO A 108 -19.81 -0.89 3.94
N ILE A 109 -20.23 0.25 4.49
CA ILE A 109 -21.64 0.50 4.86
C ILE A 109 -22.55 0.42 3.63
N ALA A 110 -22.07 0.88 2.47
CA ALA A 110 -22.84 0.81 1.23
C ALA A 110 -23.00 -0.62 0.71
N LYS A 111 -22.08 -1.54 1.02
CA LYS A 111 -22.16 -2.95 0.56
C LYS A 111 -23.39 -3.66 1.09
N GLU A 112 -23.72 -3.44 2.37
CA GLU A 112 -24.93 -4.00 2.99
C GLU A 112 -26.21 -3.58 2.25
N ARG A 113 -26.23 -2.34 1.74
CA ARG A 113 -27.36 -1.80 0.97
C ARG A 113 -27.35 -2.31 -0.47
N LEU A 114 -26.17 -2.49 -1.08
CA LEU A 114 -26.01 -3.02 -2.43
C LEU A 114 -26.45 -4.49 -2.55
N ALA A 115 -26.32 -5.28 -1.48
CA ALA A 115 -26.77 -6.68 -1.47
C ALA A 115 -28.28 -6.86 -1.77
N ALA A 116 -29.08 -5.82 -1.54
CA ALA A 116 -30.51 -5.79 -1.84
C ALA A 116 -30.82 -5.36 -3.29
N VAL A 117 -29.82 -4.96 -4.08
CA VAL A 117 -29.96 -4.49 -5.46
C VAL A 117 -29.46 -5.56 -6.42
N GLU A 118 -30.35 -6.09 -7.25
CA GLU A 118 -29.98 -7.08 -8.26
C GLU A 118 -29.35 -6.43 -9.50
N GLY A 119 -28.29 -7.05 -10.04
CA GLY A 119 -27.75 -6.70 -11.36
C GLY A 119 -26.24 -6.63 -11.44
N ALA A 120 -25.73 -6.45 -12.67
CA ALA A 120 -24.30 -6.30 -12.92
C ALA A 120 -23.72 -5.01 -12.33
N THR A 121 -24.51 -3.94 -12.33
CA THR A 121 -24.12 -2.61 -11.80
C THR A 121 -23.84 -2.65 -10.30
N ALA A 122 -24.69 -3.29 -9.50
CA ALA A 122 -24.47 -3.39 -8.05
C ALA A 122 -23.18 -4.16 -7.72
N ARG A 123 -22.98 -5.32 -8.36
CA ARG A 123 -21.76 -6.14 -8.22
C ARG A 123 -20.48 -5.40 -8.63
N ARG A 124 -20.58 -4.51 -9.62
CA ARG A 124 -19.48 -3.66 -10.04
C ARG A 124 -19.10 -2.67 -8.94
N VAL A 125 -20.07 -1.90 -8.44
CA VAL A 125 -19.81 -0.90 -7.40
C VAL A 125 -19.27 -1.55 -6.13
N GLU A 126 -19.82 -2.71 -5.76
CA GLU A 126 -19.32 -3.50 -4.63
C GLU A 126 -17.83 -3.85 -4.79
N ARG A 127 -17.41 -4.35 -5.95
CA ARG A 127 -15.98 -4.61 -6.22
C ARG A 127 -15.13 -3.36 -6.14
N TRP A 128 -15.60 -2.24 -6.68
CA TRP A 128 -14.84 -1.00 -6.57
C TRP A 128 -14.66 -0.58 -5.11
N ILE A 129 -15.67 -0.80 -4.26
CA ILE A 129 -15.54 -0.56 -2.82
C ILE A 129 -14.56 -1.55 -2.17
N ASP A 130 -14.62 -2.85 -2.50
CA ASP A 130 -13.66 -3.85 -1.99
C ASP A 130 -12.21 -3.46 -2.27
N PHE A 131 -11.97 -2.94 -3.48
CA PHE A 131 -10.64 -2.65 -3.99
C PHE A 131 -10.20 -1.19 -3.88
N GLY A 132 -11.04 -0.31 -3.34
CA GLY A 132 -10.75 1.12 -3.22
C GLY A 132 -10.55 1.83 -4.56
N LEU A 133 -11.27 1.40 -5.59
CA LEU A 133 -11.17 1.95 -6.94
C LEU A 133 -12.15 3.09 -7.12
N ASP A 134 -11.65 4.29 -7.33
CA ASP A 134 -12.53 5.42 -7.64
C ASP A 134 -13.01 5.39 -9.10
N GLY A 135 -14.15 6.04 -9.34
CA GLY A 135 -14.77 6.08 -10.67
C GLY A 135 -13.95 6.84 -11.70
N GLU A 136 -13.14 7.82 -11.30
CA GLU A 136 -12.29 8.61 -12.20
C GLU A 136 -11.11 7.78 -12.70
N LEU A 137 -10.48 7.02 -11.82
CA LEU A 137 -9.47 6.03 -12.13
C LEU A 137 -10.02 4.99 -13.11
N VAL A 138 -11.22 4.47 -12.84
CA VAL A 138 -11.93 3.57 -13.76
C VAL A 138 -12.19 4.21 -15.12
N LEU A 139 -12.55 5.50 -15.18
CA LEU A 139 -12.79 6.23 -16.44
C LEU A 139 -11.50 6.51 -17.22
N ARG A 140 -10.45 6.99 -16.54
CA ARG A 140 -9.12 7.25 -17.13
C ARG A 140 -8.55 6.01 -17.78
N LEU A 141 -8.73 4.89 -17.09
CA LEU A 141 -8.28 3.60 -17.53
C LEU A 141 -9.31 3.00 -18.52
N GLY A 142 -10.59 3.29 -18.38
CA GLY A 142 -11.67 2.79 -19.25
C GLY A 142 -12.07 1.33 -19.02
N HIS A 143 -11.82 0.75 -17.82
CA HIS A 143 -12.23 -0.64 -17.55
C HIS A 143 -12.95 -0.82 -16.23
N ASP A 144 -13.96 -1.66 -16.29
CA ASP A 144 -14.72 -2.18 -15.18
C ASP A 144 -14.22 -3.58 -14.81
N PHE A 145 -13.91 -3.81 -13.53
CA PHE A 145 -13.52 -5.12 -13.00
C PHE A 145 -14.60 -6.20 -13.16
N ALA A 146 -15.86 -5.82 -13.45
CA ALA A 146 -16.93 -6.76 -13.77
C ALA A 146 -16.71 -7.53 -15.08
N GLY A 147 -16.24 -6.85 -16.12
CA GLY A 147 -15.96 -7.44 -17.44
C GLY A 147 -14.49 -7.77 -17.65
N TYR A 148 -13.63 -7.44 -16.69
CA TYR A 148 -12.18 -7.64 -16.78
C TYR A 148 -11.79 -9.09 -17.12
N ALA A 149 -12.47 -10.08 -16.53
CA ALA A 149 -12.21 -11.49 -16.79
C ALA A 149 -12.51 -11.92 -18.24
N GLU A 150 -13.33 -11.16 -18.97
CA GLU A 150 -13.73 -11.43 -20.36
C GLU A 150 -12.74 -10.86 -21.38
N LEU A 151 -11.86 -9.93 -20.96
CA LEU A 151 -10.85 -9.33 -21.83
C LEU A 151 -9.87 -10.38 -22.37
N ALA A 152 -9.26 -10.14 -23.54
CA ALA A 152 -8.23 -11.03 -24.05
C ALA A 152 -6.97 -10.98 -23.17
N TYR A 153 -6.20 -12.07 -23.10
CA TYR A 153 -4.97 -12.15 -22.30
C TYR A 153 -4.00 -10.97 -22.55
N ARG A 154 -3.82 -10.58 -23.82
CA ARG A 154 -2.92 -9.47 -24.20
C ARG A 154 -3.39 -8.13 -23.62
N GLU A 155 -4.70 -7.91 -23.56
CA GLU A 155 -5.30 -6.69 -23.03
C GLU A 155 -5.18 -6.64 -21.51
N ARG A 156 -5.45 -7.77 -20.84
CA ARG A 156 -5.25 -7.91 -19.39
C ARG A 156 -3.79 -7.67 -18.97
N ARG A 157 -2.83 -8.21 -19.72
CA ARG A 157 -1.41 -7.94 -19.53
C ARG A 157 -1.05 -6.47 -19.75
N ALA A 158 -1.50 -5.88 -20.85
CA ALA A 158 -1.26 -4.46 -21.14
C ALA A 158 -1.80 -3.55 -20.03
N ARG A 159 -2.91 -3.96 -19.40
CA ARG A 159 -3.54 -3.21 -18.33
C ARG A 159 -2.70 -3.10 -17.07
N VAL A 160 -2.07 -4.19 -16.65
CA VAL A 160 -1.16 -4.17 -15.49
C VAL A 160 -0.03 -3.16 -15.71
N ILE A 161 0.51 -3.11 -16.93
CA ILE A 161 1.60 -2.20 -17.30
C ILE A 161 1.13 -0.74 -17.29
N GLU A 162 -0.09 -0.48 -17.77
CA GLU A 162 -0.68 0.86 -17.73
C GLU A 162 -0.91 1.33 -16.29
N LEU A 163 -1.42 0.46 -15.43
CA LEU A 163 -1.62 0.74 -14.01
C LEU A 163 -0.30 1.09 -13.32
N GLU A 164 0.75 0.29 -13.52
CA GLU A 164 2.07 0.56 -12.94
C GLU A 164 2.61 1.95 -13.32
N ARG A 165 2.34 2.43 -14.54
CA ARG A 165 2.76 3.77 -15.00
C ARG A 165 2.07 4.93 -14.30
N LEU A 166 0.93 4.71 -13.64
CA LEU A 166 0.22 5.76 -12.89
C LEU A 166 0.96 6.13 -11.60
N GLY A 167 1.69 5.19 -10.99
CA GLY A 167 2.39 5.42 -9.73
C GLY A 167 1.58 5.10 -8.48
N GLY A 168 2.21 5.21 -7.31
CA GLY A 168 1.81 4.53 -6.07
C GLY A 168 0.37 4.75 -5.61
N GLU A 169 -0.09 6.01 -5.50
CA GLU A 169 -1.42 6.31 -4.92
C GLU A 169 -2.57 5.76 -5.76
N GLU A 170 -2.46 5.80 -7.09
CA GLU A 170 -3.52 5.35 -8.00
C GLU A 170 -3.35 3.87 -8.43
N ALA A 171 -2.12 3.38 -8.54
CA ALA A 171 -1.84 2.05 -9.07
C ALA A 171 -2.00 0.94 -8.02
N ILE A 172 -1.60 1.19 -6.76
CA ILE A 172 -1.56 0.15 -5.73
C ILE A 172 -2.94 -0.50 -5.49
N PRO A 173 -4.06 0.25 -5.33
CA PRO A 173 -5.38 -0.35 -5.12
C PRO A 173 -5.81 -1.25 -6.29
N ALA A 174 -5.57 -0.80 -7.52
CA ALA A 174 -5.90 -1.55 -8.73
C ALA A 174 -5.04 -2.79 -8.94
N LEU A 175 -3.73 -2.71 -8.69
CA LEU A 175 -2.85 -3.86 -8.81
C LEU A 175 -3.15 -4.91 -7.73
N ARG A 176 -3.52 -4.51 -6.51
CA ARG A 176 -4.00 -5.43 -5.46
C ARG A 176 -5.27 -6.14 -5.90
N ALA A 177 -6.23 -5.42 -6.47
CA ALA A 177 -7.44 -6.02 -7.02
C ALA A 177 -7.12 -7.10 -8.06
N LEU A 178 -6.18 -6.80 -8.95
CA LEU A 178 -5.77 -7.74 -10.00
C LEU A 178 -5.13 -9.01 -9.44
N LEU A 179 -4.38 -8.94 -8.33
CA LEU A 179 -3.87 -10.15 -7.68
C LEU A 179 -4.98 -11.11 -7.24
N GLU A 180 -6.13 -10.58 -6.86
CA GLU A 180 -7.27 -11.39 -6.40
C GLU A 180 -8.08 -11.96 -7.56
N VAL A 181 -8.42 -11.12 -8.54
CA VAL A 181 -9.42 -11.48 -9.57
C VAL A 181 -8.86 -12.02 -10.87
N GLU A 182 -7.58 -11.75 -11.20
CA GLU A 182 -7.03 -12.16 -12.49
C GLU A 182 -6.93 -13.69 -12.60
N PRO A 183 -7.41 -14.35 -13.64
CA PRO A 183 -7.29 -15.81 -13.74
C PRO A 183 -5.87 -16.30 -14.12
N SER A 184 -5.08 -15.52 -14.85
CA SER A 184 -3.72 -15.90 -15.27
C SER A 184 -2.69 -15.66 -14.16
N LEU A 185 -1.95 -16.71 -13.82
CA LEU A 185 -0.84 -16.65 -12.88
C LEU A 185 0.26 -15.67 -13.34
N GLU A 186 0.50 -15.60 -14.65
CA GLU A 186 1.51 -14.70 -15.25
C GLU A 186 1.10 -13.23 -15.10
N VAL A 187 -0.18 -12.92 -15.34
CA VAL A 187 -0.70 -11.55 -15.20
C VAL A 187 -0.78 -11.16 -13.73
N ARG A 188 -1.09 -12.10 -12.81
CA ARG A 188 -0.94 -11.87 -11.36
C ARG A 188 0.51 -11.58 -10.97
N ALA A 189 1.47 -12.33 -11.51
CA ALA A 189 2.88 -12.09 -11.22
C ALA A 189 3.32 -10.69 -11.63
N LEU A 190 2.88 -10.21 -12.81
CA LEU A 190 3.11 -8.84 -13.24
C LEU A 190 2.50 -7.81 -12.28
N ALA A 191 1.27 -8.05 -11.79
CA ALA A 191 0.65 -7.17 -10.81
C ALA A 191 1.43 -7.16 -9.47
N ALA A 192 1.90 -8.32 -9.02
CA ALA A 192 2.72 -8.44 -7.81
C ALA A 192 4.07 -7.72 -7.94
N ILE A 193 4.71 -7.81 -9.11
CA ILE A 193 5.94 -7.08 -9.43
C ILE A 193 5.69 -5.58 -9.41
N GLY A 194 4.62 -5.11 -10.06
CA GLY A 194 4.25 -3.69 -10.06
C GLY A 194 4.03 -3.18 -8.64
N LEU A 195 3.31 -3.94 -7.80
CA LEU A 195 3.13 -3.64 -6.39
C LEU A 195 4.46 -3.56 -5.62
N PHE A 196 5.34 -4.53 -5.81
CA PHE A 196 6.65 -4.53 -5.19
C PHE A 196 7.48 -3.30 -5.57
N ARG A 197 7.53 -2.94 -6.86
CA ARG A 197 8.24 -1.75 -7.36
C ARG A 197 7.68 -0.45 -6.79
N LEU A 198 6.38 -0.39 -6.53
CA LEU A 198 5.71 0.74 -5.89
C LEU A 198 5.85 0.75 -4.36
N GLY A 199 6.63 -0.19 -3.79
CA GLY A 199 6.86 -0.30 -2.34
C GLY A 199 5.73 -1.00 -1.58
N ASP A 200 4.79 -1.64 -2.28
CA ASP A 200 3.69 -2.35 -1.65
C ASP A 200 4.08 -3.75 -1.19
N ARG A 201 3.88 -3.99 0.11
CA ARG A 201 4.24 -5.24 0.79
C ARG A 201 3.51 -6.47 0.25
N THR A 202 2.28 -6.31 -0.25
CA THR A 202 1.44 -7.42 -0.72
C THR A 202 2.04 -8.06 -1.97
N GLY A 203 2.65 -7.27 -2.85
CA GLY A 203 3.36 -7.79 -4.02
C GLY A 203 4.52 -8.70 -3.65
N ALA A 204 5.37 -8.27 -2.70
CA ALA A 204 6.51 -9.06 -2.21
C ALA A 204 6.07 -10.39 -1.60
N GLU A 205 5.02 -10.38 -0.80
CA GLU A 205 4.47 -11.56 -0.13
C GLU A 205 3.86 -12.54 -1.13
N TRP A 206 3.08 -12.05 -2.07
CA TRP A 206 2.45 -12.88 -3.09
C TRP A 206 3.49 -13.63 -3.93
N LEU A 207 4.56 -12.94 -4.34
CA LEU A 207 5.70 -13.54 -5.07
C LEU A 207 6.40 -14.62 -4.24
N ALA A 208 6.58 -14.40 -2.93
CA ALA A 208 7.19 -15.35 -2.01
C ALA A 208 6.36 -16.64 -1.87
N GLU A 209 5.05 -16.48 -1.66
CA GLU A 209 4.12 -17.58 -1.37
C GLU A 209 3.95 -18.51 -2.57
N HIS A 210 3.86 -17.93 -3.76
CA HIS A 210 3.60 -18.69 -4.97
C HIS A 210 4.85 -19.38 -5.51
N ARG A 211 6.02 -19.18 -4.86
CA ARG A 211 7.33 -19.73 -5.25
C ARG A 211 7.53 -19.69 -6.76
N LEU A 212 6.99 -18.65 -7.39
CA LEU A 212 6.98 -18.59 -8.82
C LEU A 212 8.43 -18.55 -9.22
N GLU A 213 8.82 -19.49 -10.07
CA GLU A 213 9.90 -19.24 -11.01
C GLU A 213 9.42 -18.05 -11.82
N LEU A 214 9.70 -16.84 -11.30
CA LEU A 214 9.46 -15.57 -11.96
C LEU A 214 9.95 -15.77 -13.39
N PRO A 215 9.11 -15.52 -14.42
CA PRO A 215 9.48 -15.83 -15.80
C PRO A 215 10.83 -15.19 -16.08
N GLN A 216 11.88 -16.02 -16.10
CA GLN A 216 13.24 -15.53 -16.21
C GLN A 216 13.35 -14.87 -17.59
N GLY A 217 13.52 -13.55 -17.59
CA GLY A 217 13.48 -12.73 -18.80
C GLY A 217 12.69 -11.42 -18.68
N GLU A 218 11.75 -11.30 -17.72
CA GLU A 218 11.01 -10.04 -17.48
C GLU A 218 11.56 -9.20 -16.33
N LEU A 219 12.33 -9.83 -15.42
CA LEU A 219 12.98 -9.18 -14.29
C LEU A 219 14.50 -9.21 -14.42
N SER A 220 15.14 -8.08 -14.12
CA SER A 220 16.58 -7.99 -14.01
C SER A 220 17.09 -8.76 -12.79
N ALA A 221 18.36 -9.20 -12.83
CA ALA A 221 19.03 -9.82 -11.67
C ALA A 221 18.91 -8.95 -10.40
N ARG A 222 18.98 -7.62 -10.57
CA ARG A 222 18.81 -6.65 -9.49
C ARG A 222 17.42 -6.68 -8.85
N GLU A 223 16.36 -6.85 -9.63
CA GLU A 223 15.01 -6.93 -9.10
C GLU A 223 14.77 -8.26 -8.36
N LEU A 224 15.31 -9.35 -8.90
CA LEU A 224 15.29 -10.65 -8.23
C LEU A 224 16.05 -10.59 -6.90
N ALA A 225 17.24 -9.99 -6.88
CA ALA A 225 18.02 -9.74 -5.68
C ALA A 225 17.23 -8.93 -4.63
N ALA A 226 16.56 -7.85 -5.04
CA ALA A 226 15.77 -7.02 -4.12
C ALA A 226 14.59 -7.79 -3.47
N ILE A 227 13.91 -8.66 -4.23
CA ILE A 227 12.80 -9.48 -3.71
C ILE A 227 13.33 -10.45 -2.64
N HIS A 228 14.40 -11.19 -2.94
CA HIS A 228 15.00 -12.12 -2.00
C HIS A 228 15.60 -11.42 -0.78
N MET A 229 16.10 -10.19 -0.94
CA MET A 229 16.62 -9.38 0.16
C MET A 229 15.53 -9.04 1.20
N ASP A 230 14.35 -8.56 0.75
CA ASP A 230 13.23 -8.27 1.66
C ASP A 230 12.73 -9.54 2.37
N GLN A 231 12.64 -10.66 1.65
CA GLN A 231 12.23 -11.95 2.24
C GLN A 231 13.23 -12.44 3.29
N GLY A 232 14.53 -12.36 3.01
CA GLY A 232 15.60 -12.74 3.94
C GLY A 232 15.52 -11.95 5.25
N LEU A 233 15.39 -10.63 5.16
CA LEU A 233 15.27 -9.73 6.33
C LEU A 233 14.04 -10.07 7.19
N ARG A 234 12.91 -10.40 6.56
CA ARG A 234 11.69 -10.83 7.29
C ARG A 234 11.88 -12.15 8.01
N TYR A 235 12.46 -13.15 7.34
CA TYR A 235 12.72 -14.45 7.96
C TYR A 235 13.72 -14.33 9.11
N LEU A 236 14.72 -13.47 8.97
CA LEU A 236 15.68 -13.17 10.03
C LEU A 236 14.98 -12.58 11.25
N LYS A 237 14.12 -11.58 11.06
CA LYS A 237 13.31 -10.97 12.14
C LYS A 237 12.40 -11.98 12.84
N LEU A 238 11.84 -12.92 12.07
CA LEU A 238 10.99 -14.01 12.58
C LEU A 238 11.78 -15.18 13.19
N LYS A 239 13.11 -15.09 13.27
CA LYS A 239 14.02 -16.15 13.73
C LYS A 239 13.88 -17.47 12.95
N ARG A 240 13.46 -17.41 11.69
CA ARG A 240 13.39 -18.56 10.77
C ARG A 240 14.69 -18.64 9.98
N LEU A 241 15.76 -19.04 10.66
CA LEU A 241 17.14 -18.85 10.19
C LEU A 241 17.46 -19.65 8.92
N GLU A 242 16.97 -20.88 8.80
CA GLU A 242 17.13 -21.71 7.60
C GLU A 242 16.48 -21.07 6.36
N ARG A 243 15.41 -20.29 6.57
CA ARG A 243 14.74 -19.59 5.46
C ARG A 243 15.50 -18.32 5.09
N ALA A 244 15.91 -17.54 6.09
CA ALA A 244 16.71 -16.33 5.87
C ALA A 244 18.00 -16.65 5.11
N GLU A 245 18.71 -17.73 5.50
CA GLU A 245 19.90 -18.24 4.81
C GLU A 245 19.65 -18.45 3.32
N ARG A 246 18.59 -19.21 2.98
CA ARG A 246 18.26 -19.50 1.58
C ARG A 246 17.95 -18.24 0.78
N GLU A 247 17.22 -17.29 1.36
CA GLU A 247 16.89 -16.06 0.62
C GLU A 247 18.14 -15.20 0.40
N PHE A 248 19.00 -15.01 1.41
CA PHE A 248 20.24 -14.25 1.21
C PHE A 248 21.21 -14.95 0.24
N GLN A 249 21.24 -16.29 0.21
CA GLN A 249 21.98 -17.05 -0.81
C GLN A 249 21.46 -16.75 -2.23
N ARG A 250 20.14 -16.64 -2.41
CA ARG A 250 19.57 -16.21 -3.70
C ARG A 250 19.99 -14.79 -4.08
N VAL A 251 20.01 -13.85 -3.12
CA VAL A 251 20.53 -12.50 -3.38
C VAL A 251 21.96 -12.57 -3.91
N ILE A 252 22.81 -13.38 -3.28
CA ILE A 252 24.21 -13.58 -3.68
C ILE A 252 24.34 -14.28 -5.04
N GLU A 253 23.43 -15.20 -5.39
CA GLU A 253 23.39 -15.81 -6.73
C GLU A 253 23.13 -14.76 -7.83
N PHE A 254 22.26 -13.78 -7.55
CA PHE A 254 21.91 -12.71 -8.51
C PHE A 254 22.89 -11.53 -8.50
N GLU A 255 23.38 -11.16 -7.33
CA GLU A 255 24.33 -10.06 -7.09
C GLU A 255 25.48 -10.56 -6.20
N PRO A 256 26.49 -11.23 -6.78
CA PRO A 256 27.62 -11.81 -6.02
C PRO A 256 28.43 -10.80 -5.21
N ASP A 257 28.40 -9.53 -5.63
CA ASP A 257 29.12 -8.42 -5.01
C ASP A 257 28.26 -7.62 -4.01
N ASN A 258 27.00 -8.01 -3.76
CA ASN A 258 26.12 -7.32 -2.80
C ASN A 258 26.59 -7.55 -1.36
N GLU A 259 27.39 -6.62 -0.86
CA GLU A 259 28.03 -6.64 0.45
C GLU A 259 27.02 -6.68 1.61
N VAL A 260 25.85 -6.08 1.43
CA VAL A 260 24.76 -6.06 2.42
C VAL A 260 24.13 -7.45 2.57
N ALA A 261 24.00 -8.22 1.48
CA ALA A 261 23.49 -9.58 1.52
C ALA A 261 24.44 -10.53 2.26
N TRP A 262 25.75 -10.40 2.02
CA TRP A 262 26.78 -11.13 2.77
C TRP A 262 26.74 -10.78 4.26
N TYR A 263 26.59 -9.50 4.61
CA TYR A 263 26.47 -9.05 5.99
C TYR A 263 25.22 -9.62 6.68
N ASN A 264 24.06 -9.58 6.01
CA ASN A 264 22.82 -10.13 6.57
C ASN A 264 22.87 -11.66 6.72
N LEU A 265 23.61 -12.35 5.84
CA LEU A 265 23.85 -13.78 5.97
C LEU A 265 24.76 -14.07 7.18
N ALA A 266 25.77 -13.25 7.44
CA ALA A 266 26.56 -13.32 8.69
C ALA A 266 25.69 -13.12 9.93
N CYS A 267 24.84 -12.10 9.95
CA CYS A 267 23.88 -11.86 11.03
C CYS A 267 22.96 -13.08 11.24
N THR A 268 22.52 -13.70 10.14
CA THR A 268 21.70 -14.93 10.18
C THR A 268 22.42 -16.07 10.91
N TYR A 269 23.70 -16.32 10.59
CA TYR A 269 24.47 -17.36 11.25
C TYR A 269 24.86 -17.01 12.70
N ALA A 270 25.16 -15.75 13.00
CA ALA A 270 25.45 -15.30 14.36
C ALA A 270 24.26 -15.56 15.30
N ARG A 271 23.04 -15.23 14.87
CA ARG A 271 21.80 -15.56 15.60
C ARG A 271 21.51 -17.04 15.69
N TRP A 272 22.04 -17.84 14.76
CA TRP A 272 21.94 -19.30 14.78
C TRP A 272 22.94 -19.95 15.75
N GLY A 273 23.91 -19.17 16.26
CA GLY A 273 25.02 -19.69 17.07
C GLY A 273 26.09 -20.40 16.23
N ARG A 274 26.14 -20.13 14.92
CA ARG A 274 27.12 -20.67 13.97
C ARG A 274 28.21 -19.64 13.74
N SER A 275 29.10 -19.50 14.72
CA SER A 275 30.08 -18.41 14.75
C SER A 275 31.08 -18.48 13.60
N ASP A 276 31.53 -19.68 13.20
CA ASP A 276 32.52 -19.83 12.13
C ASP A 276 31.97 -19.37 10.77
N GLU A 277 30.74 -19.75 10.43
CA GLU A 277 30.06 -19.28 9.23
C GLU A 277 29.77 -17.77 9.29
N ALA A 278 29.40 -17.25 10.47
CA ALA A 278 29.17 -15.83 10.65
C ALA A 278 30.43 -15.01 10.35
N PHE A 279 31.59 -15.40 10.90
CA PHE A 279 32.86 -14.73 10.62
C PHE A 279 33.25 -14.83 9.15
N ALA A 280 33.10 -16.00 8.53
CA ALA A 280 33.41 -16.19 7.12
C ALA A 280 32.61 -15.22 6.22
N HIS A 281 31.35 -14.95 6.57
CA HIS A 281 30.51 -14.03 5.80
C HIS A 281 30.69 -12.55 6.18
N LEU A 282 31.09 -12.23 7.42
CA LEU A 282 31.55 -10.88 7.75
C LEU A 282 32.80 -10.52 6.95
N GLU A 283 33.76 -11.45 6.82
CA GLU A 283 34.95 -11.23 5.99
C GLU A 283 34.60 -11.09 4.51
N ALA A 284 33.65 -11.89 4.02
CA ALA A 284 33.17 -11.79 2.63
C ALA A 284 32.43 -10.47 2.35
N ALA A 285 31.65 -9.96 3.32
CA ALA A 285 30.99 -8.66 3.23
C ALA A 285 32.02 -7.52 3.23
N ALA A 286 33.01 -7.58 4.13
CA ALA A 286 34.08 -6.61 4.21
C ALA A 286 34.93 -6.54 2.93
N SER A 287 35.29 -7.69 2.35
CA SER A 287 36.05 -7.73 1.09
C SER A 287 35.28 -7.12 -0.09
N ARG A 288 33.96 -6.95 0.04
CA ARG A 288 33.07 -6.33 -0.96
C ARG A 288 32.70 -4.88 -0.63
N GLY A 289 33.25 -4.33 0.45
CA GLY A 289 33.08 -2.92 0.81
C GLY A 289 32.18 -2.66 2.01
N PHE A 290 31.63 -3.68 2.68
CA PHE A 290 30.90 -3.49 3.94
C PHE A 290 31.88 -3.26 5.10
N VAL A 291 32.30 -2.02 5.32
CA VAL A 291 33.34 -1.65 6.31
C VAL A 291 32.83 -0.73 7.42
N ASP A 292 31.51 -0.68 7.66
CA ASP A 292 30.93 0.11 8.75
C ASP A 292 31.19 -0.56 10.12
N VAL A 293 32.40 -0.35 10.65
CA VAL A 293 32.87 -0.90 11.94
C VAL A 293 31.93 -0.54 13.08
N LYS A 294 31.36 0.67 13.05
CA LYS A 294 30.43 1.12 14.10
C LYS A 294 29.14 0.31 14.04
N HIS A 295 28.56 0.16 12.85
CA HIS A 295 27.37 -0.66 12.66
C HIS A 295 27.60 -2.12 13.10
N ILE A 296 28.71 -2.74 12.65
CA ILE A 296 29.05 -4.13 13.01
C ILE A 296 29.17 -4.30 14.54
N ARG A 297 29.81 -3.35 15.23
CA ARG A 297 30.01 -3.40 16.69
C ARG A 297 28.70 -3.24 17.47
N GLU A 298 27.77 -2.45 16.96
CA GLU A 298 26.52 -2.10 17.65
C GLU A 298 25.35 -3.03 17.28
N ASP A 299 25.51 -3.89 16.26
CA ASP A 299 24.42 -4.73 15.76
C ASP A 299 24.02 -5.83 16.77
N PRO A 300 22.77 -5.81 17.27
CA PRO A 300 22.31 -6.80 18.23
C PRO A 300 22.30 -8.23 17.67
N ASP A 301 22.17 -8.43 16.36
CA ASP A 301 22.20 -9.76 15.74
C ASP A 301 23.59 -10.41 15.80
N LEU A 302 24.65 -9.62 16.03
CA LEU A 302 26.05 -10.09 16.18
C LEU A 302 26.51 -10.23 17.63
N THR A 303 25.65 -9.96 18.62
CA THR A 303 26.01 -10.02 20.05
C THR A 303 26.65 -11.34 20.46
N SER A 304 26.25 -12.47 19.85
CA SER A 304 26.81 -13.79 20.15
C SER A 304 28.30 -13.94 19.78
N LEU A 305 28.84 -13.02 18.97
CA LEU A 305 30.23 -13.03 18.52
C LEU A 305 31.13 -12.14 19.40
N HIS A 306 30.58 -11.26 20.24
CA HIS A 306 31.36 -10.24 20.96
C HIS A 306 32.39 -10.83 21.95
N ASP A 307 32.10 -12.01 22.51
CA ASP A 307 33.02 -12.71 23.42
C ASP A 307 34.11 -13.51 22.67
N ASP A 308 34.02 -13.64 21.34
CA ASP A 308 35.01 -14.32 20.51
C ASP A 308 36.17 -13.37 20.17
N PRO A 309 37.43 -13.72 20.48
CA PRO A 309 38.60 -12.87 20.20
C PRO A 309 38.74 -12.48 18.71
N ARG A 310 38.17 -13.26 17.79
CA ARG A 310 38.16 -12.95 16.35
C ARG A 310 37.34 -11.71 16.03
N PHE A 311 36.35 -11.35 16.86
CA PHE A 311 35.48 -10.20 16.62
C PHE A 311 36.25 -8.88 16.72
N GLU A 312 36.94 -8.64 17.83
CA GLU A 312 37.77 -7.43 17.96
C GLU A 312 38.91 -7.40 16.93
N ALA A 313 39.55 -8.55 16.66
CA ALA A 313 40.59 -8.64 15.63
C ALA A 313 40.06 -8.29 14.22
N LEU A 314 38.82 -8.65 13.91
CA LEU A 314 38.15 -8.25 12.66
C LEU A 314 37.92 -6.74 12.65
N LEU A 315 37.34 -6.16 13.70
CA LEU A 315 37.04 -4.73 13.76
C LEU A 315 38.30 -3.86 13.66
N GLU A 316 39.39 -4.25 14.33
CA GLU A 316 40.68 -3.59 14.24
C GLU A 316 41.23 -3.60 12.81
N ARG A 317 41.16 -4.75 12.13
CA ARG A 317 41.56 -4.88 10.71
C ARG A 317 40.74 -3.97 9.80
N LEU A 318 39.43 -3.92 9.99
CA LEU A 318 38.53 -3.09 9.17
C LEU A 318 38.80 -1.60 9.39
N ALA A 319 39.01 -1.18 10.64
CA ALA A 319 39.36 0.20 10.97
C ALA A 319 40.70 0.62 10.34
N ALA A 320 41.74 -0.20 10.49
CA ALA A 320 43.05 0.08 9.91
C ALA A 320 43.04 0.14 8.37
N GLY A 321 42.22 -0.70 7.73
CA GLY A 321 42.04 -0.67 6.27
C GLY A 321 41.37 0.62 5.79
N SER A 322 40.40 1.17 6.53
CA SER A 322 39.71 2.41 6.17
C SER A 322 40.62 3.66 6.24
N GLU A 323 41.49 3.74 7.25
CA GLU A 323 42.42 4.87 7.43
C GLU A 323 43.52 4.91 6.36
N ALA A 324 44.00 3.75 5.91
CA ALA A 324 44.98 3.66 4.84
C ALA A 324 44.40 4.15 3.49
N ASP A 325 43.15 3.79 3.20
CA ASP A 325 42.45 4.11 1.94
C ASP A 325 42.11 5.61 1.81
N GLU A 326 41.88 6.30 2.94
CA GLU A 326 41.75 7.76 2.99
C GLU A 326 43.09 8.47 2.78
N SER A 327 44.17 7.95 3.36
CA SER A 327 45.51 8.54 3.25
C SER A 327 46.10 8.48 1.83
N ASP A 328 45.77 7.44 1.04
CA ASP A 328 46.17 7.33 -0.36
C ASP A 328 45.33 8.23 -1.28
N LYS A 329 44.03 8.43 -0.98
CA LYS A 329 43.16 9.37 -1.72
C LYS A 329 43.55 10.84 -1.53
N GLU A 330 44.18 11.20 -0.41
CA GLU A 330 44.73 12.55 -0.18
C GLU A 330 46.10 12.78 -0.83
N ARG A 331 46.88 11.72 -1.11
CA ARG A 331 48.19 11.81 -1.78
C ARG A 331 48.11 11.97 -3.30
N ASP A 332 47.03 11.47 -3.91
CA ASP A 332 46.78 11.54 -5.36
C ASP A 332 45.97 12.79 -5.80
N ARG A 333 45.74 13.76 -4.90
CA ARG A 333 45.08 15.06 -5.19
C ARG A 333 46.07 16.21 -5.25
#